data_AF-A0A7Y0WNM9-F1
#
_entry.id   AF-A0A7Y0WNM9-F1
#
_cell.length_a   1.000
_cell.length_b   1.000
_cell.length_c   1.000
_cell.angle_alpha   90.00
_cell.angle_beta   90.00
_cell.angle_gamma   90.00
#
_symmetry.space_group_name_H-M   'P 1'
#
loop_
_entity.id
_entity.type
_entity.pdbx_description
1 polymer ?
#
loop_
_entity_poly.entity_id
_entity_poly.type
_entity_poly.pdbx_seq_one_letter_code
_entity_poly.pdbx_strand_id
1 'polypeptide(L)'
;MKRMFIAALLAGTALSSQAAEPTRSDAKDFIARLDAAVERGNAQIRSGKADPVERRKQAQALASLESEGGKFGVLFTPFHKCNEAGISAASAWQGLIALNTRQFENGVDSYEKERQACLEAVN
;
A
#
# COMPACT_ATOMS: atom_id res chain seq x y z
N MET A 1 -21.77 -51.10 30.06
CA MET A 1 -22.78 -50.89 29.02
C MET A 1 -22.63 -49.48 28.45
N LYS A 2 -22.43 -49.39 27.13
CA LYS A 2 -22.46 -48.24 26.18
C LYS A 2 -22.24 -46.81 26.70
N ARG A 3 -21.07 -46.25 26.37
CA ARG A 3 -20.84 -44.80 26.24
C ARG A 3 -21.32 -44.38 24.84
N MET A 4 -22.39 -43.61 24.74
CA MET A 4 -22.81 -42.95 23.51
C MET A 4 -22.04 -41.64 23.37
N PHE A 5 -21.15 -41.57 22.38
CA PHE A 5 -20.57 -40.32 21.90
C PHE A 5 -21.46 -39.81 20.77
N ILE A 6 -22.17 -38.71 20.98
CA ILE A 6 -22.81 -37.96 19.90
C ILE A 6 -21.80 -36.91 19.47
N ALA A 7 -21.13 -37.17 18.35
CA ALA A 7 -20.31 -36.19 17.66
C ALA A 7 -21.24 -35.25 16.87
N ALA A 8 -21.43 -34.04 17.37
CA ALA A 8 -22.06 -32.97 16.61
C ALA A 8 -21.04 -32.40 15.61
N LEU A 9 -21.17 -32.78 14.34
CA LEU A 9 -20.54 -32.09 13.22
C LEU A 9 -21.12 -30.68 13.12
N LEU A 10 -20.39 -29.68 13.60
CA LEU A 10 -20.58 -28.30 13.18
C LEU A 10 -19.82 -28.12 11.86
N ALA A 11 -20.56 -28.21 10.77
CA ALA A 11 -20.11 -27.85 9.44
C ALA A 11 -19.70 -26.37 9.44
N GLY A 12 -18.38 -26.13 9.47
CA GLY A 12 -17.81 -24.81 9.21
C GLY A 12 -18.07 -24.44 7.76
N THR A 13 -19.09 -23.63 7.50
CA THR A 13 -19.19 -22.89 6.24
C THR A 13 -18.07 -21.85 6.25
N ALA A 14 -16.92 -22.18 5.68
CA ALA A 14 -15.95 -21.18 5.28
C ALA A 14 -16.61 -20.34 4.17
N LEU A 15 -17.21 -19.20 4.55
CA LEU A 15 -17.52 -18.15 3.58
C LEU A 15 -16.18 -17.69 3.02
N SER A 16 -15.83 -18.20 1.85
CA SER A 16 -14.77 -17.63 1.04
C SER A 16 -15.29 -16.30 0.53
N SER A 17 -15.09 -15.23 1.30
CA SER A 17 -15.26 -13.85 0.83
C SER A 17 -14.23 -13.64 -0.28
N GLN A 18 -14.60 -13.95 -1.52
CA GLN A 18 -13.90 -13.41 -2.69
C GLN A 18 -14.07 -11.89 -2.59
N ALA A 19 -13.02 -11.21 -2.13
CA ALA A 19 -12.99 -9.76 -2.18
C ALA A 19 -13.25 -9.35 -3.63
N ALA A 20 -14.17 -8.39 -3.82
CA ALA A 20 -14.46 -7.87 -5.16
C ALA A 20 -13.16 -7.41 -5.81
N GLU A 21 -12.98 -7.71 -7.10
CA GLU A 21 -11.82 -7.23 -7.83
C GLU A 21 -11.79 -5.70 -7.78
N PRO A 22 -10.60 -5.09 -7.58
CA PRO A 22 -10.48 -3.64 -7.52
C PRO A 22 -10.98 -3.01 -8.81
N THR A 23 -11.77 -1.96 -8.69
CA THR A 23 -12.23 -1.21 -9.85
C THR A 23 -11.21 -0.15 -10.28
N ARG A 24 -11.38 0.36 -11.49
CA ARG A 24 -10.65 1.55 -11.97
C ARG A 24 -10.84 2.76 -11.06
N SER A 25 -12.04 2.95 -10.51
CA SER A 25 -12.32 4.04 -9.57
C SER A 25 -11.51 3.87 -8.29
N ASP A 26 -11.44 2.64 -7.75
CA ASP A 26 -10.64 2.35 -6.56
C ASP A 26 -9.16 2.67 -6.77
N ALA A 27 -8.63 2.30 -7.94
CA ALA A 27 -7.24 2.56 -8.31
C ALA A 27 -6.97 4.06 -8.49
N LYS A 28 -7.90 4.80 -9.10
CA LYS A 28 -7.82 6.26 -9.26
C LYS A 28 -7.85 7.00 -7.91
N ASP A 29 -8.76 6.60 -7.03
CA ASP A 29 -8.88 7.19 -5.69
C ASP A 29 -7.68 6.84 -4.81
N PHE A 30 -7.11 5.64 -4.99
CA PHE A 30 -5.90 5.22 -4.33
C PHE A 30 -4.69 6.06 -4.78
N ILE A 31 -4.41 6.15 -6.08
CA ILE A 31 -3.21 6.86 -6.56
C ILE A 31 -3.26 8.35 -6.22
N ALA A 32 -4.46 8.95 -6.20
CA ALA A 32 -4.65 10.33 -5.75
C ALA A 32 -4.30 10.52 -4.26
N ARG A 33 -4.71 9.58 -3.40
CA ARG A 33 -4.36 9.63 -1.96
C ARG A 33 -2.88 9.37 -1.72
N LEU A 34 -2.28 8.48 -2.52
CA LEU A 34 -0.85 8.20 -2.47
C LEU A 34 -0.03 9.42 -2.87
N ASP A 35 -0.37 10.08 -3.98
CA ASP A 35 0.23 11.35 -4.41
C ASP A 35 0.15 12.41 -3.33
N ALA A 36 -1.03 12.59 -2.73
CA ALA A 36 -1.21 13.54 -1.65
C ALA A 36 -0.34 13.20 -0.42
N ALA A 37 -0.13 11.91 -0.12
CA ALA A 37 0.76 11.49 0.95
C ALA A 37 2.23 11.77 0.63
N VAL A 38 2.68 11.44 -0.58
CA VAL A 38 4.04 11.72 -1.04
C VAL A 38 4.33 13.23 -1.02
N GLU A 39 3.42 14.06 -1.50
CA GLU A 39 3.58 15.52 -1.48
C GLU A 39 3.68 16.09 -0.06
N ARG A 40 2.90 15.55 0.90
CA ARG A 40 3.05 15.93 2.32
C ARG A 40 4.43 15.56 2.85
N GLY A 41 4.95 14.37 2.53
CA GLY A 41 6.30 13.96 2.89
C GLY A 41 7.38 14.86 2.27
N ASN A 42 7.24 15.21 0.99
CA ASN A 42 8.14 16.12 0.30
C ASN A 42 8.11 17.53 0.90
N ALA A 43 6.95 18.03 1.29
CA ALA A 43 6.82 19.30 1.99
C ALA A 43 7.51 19.26 3.37
N GLN A 44 7.37 18.16 4.11
CA GLN A 44 8.07 17.94 5.37
C GLN A 44 9.60 17.98 5.21
N ILE A 45 10.14 17.29 4.20
CA ILE A 45 11.58 17.31 3.88
C ILE A 45 12.03 18.74 3.54
N ARG A 46 11.36 19.40 2.59
CA ARG A 46 11.71 20.75 2.13
C ARG A 46 11.65 21.79 3.25
N SER A 47 10.70 21.63 4.17
CA SER A 47 10.56 22.57 5.30
C SER A 47 11.73 22.51 6.28
N GLY A 48 12.45 21.38 6.33
CA GLY A 48 13.49 21.11 7.35
C GLY A 48 12.96 21.06 8.80
N LYS A 49 11.64 21.15 8.99
CA LYS A 49 10.97 21.36 10.30
C LYS A 49 10.13 20.19 10.75
N ALA A 50 10.13 19.07 10.02
CA ALA A 50 9.36 17.90 10.40
C ALA A 50 9.98 17.26 11.65
N ASP A 51 9.29 17.39 12.77
CA ASP A 51 9.70 16.78 14.03
C ASP A 51 9.62 15.23 13.95
N PRO A 52 10.17 14.50 14.94
CA PRO A 52 10.12 13.04 14.94
C PRO A 52 8.71 12.44 14.95
N VAL A 53 7.70 13.17 15.45
CA VAL A 53 6.31 12.71 15.49
C VAL A 53 5.69 12.78 14.10
N GLU A 54 5.86 13.90 13.40
CA GLU A 54 5.37 14.09 12.03
C GLU A 54 6.04 13.12 11.05
N ARG A 55 7.34 12.84 11.23
CA ARG A 55 8.05 11.82 10.45
C ARG A 55 7.47 10.41 10.65
N ARG A 56 7.10 10.05 11.88
CA ARG A 56 6.46 8.77 12.19
C ARG A 56 5.03 8.68 11.63
N LYS A 57 4.24 9.75 11.76
CA LYS A 57 2.89 9.81 11.17
C LYS A 57 2.93 9.65 9.66
N GLN A 58 3.88 10.32 8.99
CA GLN A 58 4.06 10.17 7.55
C GLN A 58 4.45 8.73 7.16
N ALA A 59 5.33 8.08 7.94
CA ALA A 59 5.68 6.68 7.73
C ALA A 59 4.47 5.75 7.88
N GLN A 60 3.64 5.97 8.91
CA GLN A 60 2.42 5.19 9.14
C GLN A 60 1.40 5.41 8.03
N ALA A 61 1.24 6.64 7.53
CA ALA A 61 0.35 6.95 6.44
C ALA A 61 0.75 6.21 5.15
N LEU A 62 2.04 6.24 4.80
CA LEU A 62 2.56 5.53 3.63
C LEU A 62 2.48 4.01 3.80
N ALA A 63 2.78 3.47 4.98
CA ALA A 63 2.64 2.03 5.26
C ALA A 63 1.16 1.56 5.18
N SER A 64 0.22 2.41 5.60
CA SER A 64 -1.21 2.10 5.47
C SER A 64 -1.63 2.06 4.00
N LEU A 65 -1.12 2.99 3.19
CA LEU A 65 -1.36 3.00 1.75
C LEU A 65 -0.67 1.84 1.03
N GLU A 66 0.55 1.46 1.41
CA GLU A 66 1.21 0.25 0.92
C GLU A 66 0.34 -0.99 1.19
N SER A 67 -0.13 -1.15 2.44
CA SER A 67 -1.01 -2.27 2.80
C SER A 67 -2.32 -2.26 2.02
N GLU A 68 -2.92 -1.10 1.78
CA GLU A 68 -4.12 -0.99 0.95
C GLU A 68 -3.82 -1.32 -0.51
N GLY A 69 -2.65 -0.89 -1.01
CA GLY A 69 -2.16 -1.12 -2.37
C GLY A 69 -2.13 -2.61 -2.72
N GLY A 70 -1.91 -3.48 -1.74
CA GLY A 70 -1.96 -4.93 -1.89
C GLY A 70 -3.25 -5.46 -2.54
N LYS A 71 -4.39 -4.74 -2.40
CA LYS A 71 -5.65 -5.12 -3.07
C LYS A 71 -5.54 -5.08 -4.60
N PHE A 72 -4.67 -4.23 -5.15
CA PHE A 72 -4.43 -4.15 -6.60
C PHE A 72 -3.61 -5.32 -7.15
N GLY A 73 -3.18 -6.24 -6.29
CA GLY A 73 -2.62 -7.51 -6.67
C GLY A 73 -1.15 -7.45 -7.10
N VAL A 74 -0.71 -8.59 -7.64
CA VAL A 74 0.65 -8.85 -8.11
C VAL A 74 0.69 -8.87 -9.64
N LEU A 75 1.87 -9.14 -10.23
CA LEU A 75 2.10 -9.21 -11.68
C LEU A 75 0.88 -9.68 -12.50
N PHE A 76 0.63 -8.99 -13.61
CA PHE A 76 -0.46 -9.23 -14.58
C PHE A 76 -1.87 -8.81 -14.16
N THR A 77 -2.11 -8.28 -12.96
CA THR A 77 -3.37 -7.57 -12.68
C THR A 77 -3.37 -6.19 -13.35
N PRO A 78 -4.56 -5.66 -13.75
CA PRO A 78 -4.64 -4.38 -14.45
C PRO A 78 -4.04 -3.21 -13.69
N PHE A 79 -4.12 -3.24 -12.35
CA PHE A 79 -3.71 -2.15 -11.48
C PHE A 79 -2.48 -2.47 -10.64
N HIS A 80 -1.72 -3.52 -10.97
CA HIS A 80 -0.54 -3.93 -10.21
C HIS A 80 0.46 -2.78 -9.98
N LYS A 81 0.63 -1.89 -10.96
CA LYS A 81 1.51 -0.72 -10.84
C LYS A 81 1.06 0.27 -9.77
N CYS A 82 -0.21 0.29 -9.39
CA CYS A 82 -0.69 1.05 -8.24
C CYS A 82 -0.20 0.42 -6.92
N ASN A 83 -0.16 -0.90 -6.81
CA ASN A 83 0.45 -1.58 -5.66
C ASN A 83 1.94 -1.27 -5.56
N GLU A 84 2.69 -1.44 -6.67
CA GLU A 84 4.13 -1.14 -6.69
C GLU A 84 4.41 0.32 -6.30
N ALA A 85 3.65 1.28 -6.83
CA ALA A 85 3.79 2.68 -6.44
C ALA A 85 3.64 2.88 -4.92
N GLY A 86 2.69 2.19 -4.28
CA GLY A 86 2.53 2.19 -2.83
C GLY A 86 3.78 1.68 -2.09
N ILE A 87 4.32 0.56 -2.55
CA ILE A 87 5.55 -0.05 -2.02
C ILE A 87 6.75 0.89 -2.18
N SER A 88 6.94 1.47 -3.37
CA SER A 88 8.05 2.37 -3.65
C SER A 88 7.98 3.66 -2.81
N ALA A 89 6.79 4.25 -2.67
CA ALA A 89 6.61 5.43 -1.82
C ALA A 89 6.93 5.14 -0.34
N ALA A 90 6.45 4.00 0.18
CA ALA A 90 6.75 3.58 1.55
C ALA A 90 8.25 3.28 1.73
N SER A 91 8.85 2.55 0.80
CA SER A 91 10.28 2.21 0.82
C SER A 91 11.17 3.45 0.78
N ALA A 92 10.83 4.45 -0.05
CA ALA A 92 11.54 5.71 -0.10
C ALA A 92 11.56 6.37 1.29
N TRP A 93 10.39 6.50 1.92
CA TRP A 93 10.29 7.13 3.24
C TRP A 93 11.02 6.35 4.34
N GLN A 94 10.99 5.02 4.29
CA GLN A 94 11.79 4.19 5.19
C GLN A 94 13.30 4.42 4.97
N GLY A 95 13.75 4.51 3.72
CA GLY A 95 15.12 4.88 3.37
C GLY A 95 15.53 6.23 3.96
N LEU A 96 14.66 7.24 3.85
CA LEU A 96 14.89 8.55 4.45
C LEU A 96 15.04 8.49 5.98
N ILE A 97 14.16 7.76 6.67
CA ILE A 97 14.21 7.62 8.13
C ILE A 97 15.47 6.87 8.56
N ALA A 98 15.84 5.82 7.84
CA ALA A 98 17.01 5.00 8.12
C ALA A 98 18.34 5.65 7.69
N LEU A 99 18.31 6.87 7.14
CA LEU A 99 19.47 7.55 6.56
C LEU A 99 20.15 6.73 5.45
N ASN A 100 19.37 5.91 4.74
CA ASN A 100 19.80 5.11 3.60
C ASN A 100 19.45 5.84 2.30
N THR A 101 20.34 6.72 1.86
CA THR A 101 20.16 7.57 0.67
C THR A 101 19.86 6.75 -0.59
N ARG A 102 20.56 5.63 -0.80
CA ARG A 102 20.34 4.77 -1.96
C ARG A 102 18.90 4.22 -2.00
N GLN A 103 18.38 3.79 -0.85
CA GLN A 103 17.01 3.30 -0.77
C GLN A 103 16.00 4.43 -0.99
N PHE A 104 16.26 5.62 -0.45
CA PHE A 104 15.42 6.79 -0.70
C PHE A 104 15.36 7.14 -2.18
N GLU A 105 16.50 7.30 -2.84
CA GLU A 105 16.61 7.66 -4.26
C GLU A 105 15.96 6.59 -5.15
N ASN A 106 16.31 5.32 -4.97
CA ASN A 106 15.70 4.23 -5.73
C ASN A 106 14.18 4.17 -5.55
N GLY A 107 13.69 4.43 -4.33
CA GLY A 107 12.26 4.44 -4.03
C GLY A 107 11.53 5.61 -4.70
N VAL A 108 12.14 6.80 -4.75
CA VAL A 108 11.58 7.97 -5.46
C VAL A 108 11.51 7.69 -6.96
N ASP A 109 12.59 7.20 -7.56
CA ASP A 109 12.63 6.91 -9.00
C ASP A 109 11.63 5.81 -9.38
N SER A 110 11.54 4.76 -8.56
CA SER A 110 10.59 3.66 -8.77
C SER A 110 9.15 4.16 -8.61
N TYR A 111 8.89 5.00 -7.60
CA TYR A 111 7.58 5.60 -7.38
C TYR A 111 7.10 6.38 -8.60
N GLU A 112 7.91 7.28 -9.15
CA GLU A 112 7.50 8.11 -10.30
C GLU A 112 7.13 7.25 -11.51
N LYS A 113 7.94 6.23 -11.81
CA LYS A 113 7.70 5.29 -12.90
C LYS A 113 6.42 4.48 -12.70
N GLU A 114 6.23 3.92 -11.52
CA GLU A 114 5.08 3.06 -11.21
C GLU A 114 3.79 3.86 -11.08
N ARG A 115 3.87 5.06 -10.51
CA ARG A 115 2.79 6.05 -10.48
C ARG A 115 2.31 6.36 -11.89
N GLN A 116 3.23 6.66 -12.82
CA GLN A 116 2.86 6.96 -14.20
C GLN A 116 2.16 5.77 -14.87
N ALA A 117 2.68 4.56 -14.69
CA ALA A 117 2.05 3.35 -15.24
C ALA A 117 0.68 3.04 -14.59
N CYS A 118 0.51 3.32 -13.29
CA CYS A 118 -0.79 3.24 -12.63
C CYS A 118 -1.78 4.27 -13.23
N LEU A 119 -1.35 5.51 -13.45
CA LEU A 119 -2.17 6.54 -14.07
C LEU A 119 -2.61 6.17 -15.49
N GLU A 120 -1.73 5.55 -16.27
CA GLU A 120 -2.06 5.04 -17.60
C GLU A 120 -3.09 3.90 -17.55
N ALA A 121 -3.00 3.01 -16.56
CA ALA A 121 -3.95 1.91 -16.40
C ALA A 121 -5.35 2.36 -15.96
N VAL A 122 -5.45 3.49 -15.23
CA VAL A 122 -6.73 4.01 -14.74
C VAL A 122 -7.40 5.02 -15.67
N ASN A 123 -6.69 5.53 -16.68
CA ASN A 123 -7.23 6.39 -17.73
C ASN A 123 -7.75 5.58 -18.93
#